data_AF-A0A4Q6BUX9-F1
#
_entry.id   AF-A0A4Q6BUX9-F1
#
_cell.length_a   1.000
_cell.length_b   1.000
_cell.length_c   1.000
_cell.angle_alpha   90.00
_cell.angle_beta   90.00
_cell.angle_gamma   90.00
#
_symmetry.space_group_name_H-M   'P 1'
#
loop_
_entity.id
_entity.type
_entity.pdbx_description
1 polymer ?
#
loop_
_entity_poly.entity_id
_entity_poly.type
_entity_poly.pdbx_seq_one_letter_code
_entity_poly.pdbx_strand_id
1 'polypeptide(L)'
;MKAIFAFAVAFSALAISQSASACSPAEAQFIAKVSAVHAGPTSCYIIISDISQYNESGVCALNSSDATSNWIKVNNCSYKKGDDVSGYLVQDALGNLSLD
;
A
#
# COMPACT_ATOMS: atom_id res chain seq x y z
N MET A 1 -43.63 40.05 -25.66
CA MET A 1 -43.43 39.32 -24.38
C MET A 1 -43.83 37.87 -24.60
N LYS A 2 -42.86 36.96 -24.68
CA LYS A 2 -43.11 35.51 -24.75
C LYS A 2 -41.93 34.81 -24.09
N ALA A 3 -42.14 34.37 -22.85
CA ALA A 3 -41.24 33.51 -22.12
C ALA A 3 -41.34 32.09 -22.68
N ILE A 4 -40.21 31.42 -22.86
CA ILE A 4 -40.18 29.97 -23.05
C ILE A 4 -39.16 29.41 -22.05
N PHE A 5 -39.67 28.46 -21.28
CA PHE A 5 -39.12 27.85 -20.09
C PHE A 5 -37.83 27.07 -20.40
N ALA A 6 -36.77 27.33 -19.62
CA ALA A 6 -35.61 26.47 -19.56
C ALA A 6 -35.92 25.29 -18.63
N PHE A 7 -36.14 24.11 -19.21
CA PHE A 7 -36.29 22.86 -18.47
C PHE A 7 -34.89 22.33 -18.15
N ALA A 8 -34.39 22.65 -16.95
CA ALA A 8 -33.12 22.15 -16.45
C ALA A 8 -33.24 20.64 -16.19
N VAL A 9 -32.64 19.82 -17.05
CA VAL A 9 -32.52 18.38 -16.85
C VAL A 9 -31.47 18.16 -15.77
N ALA A 10 -31.92 17.90 -14.55
CA ALA A 10 -31.09 17.43 -13.46
C ALA A 10 -30.66 15.98 -13.75
N PHE A 11 -29.50 15.80 -14.37
CA PHE A 11 -28.82 14.52 -14.46
C PHE A 11 -28.17 14.20 -13.11
N SER A 12 -28.97 13.68 -12.19
CA SER A 12 -28.50 12.97 -11.00
C SER A 12 -28.04 11.58 -11.45
N ALA A 13 -26.74 11.41 -11.69
CA ALA A 13 -26.16 10.10 -11.97
C ALA A 13 -24.98 9.81 -11.04
N LEU A 14 -25.29 9.01 -10.02
CA LEU A 14 -24.47 7.95 -9.43
C LEU A 14 -22.99 8.26 -9.16
N ALA A 15 -22.71 8.73 -7.94
CA ALA A 15 -21.43 8.45 -7.30
C ALA A 15 -21.39 6.96 -6.92
N ILE A 16 -20.88 6.12 -7.81
CA ILE A 16 -20.55 4.73 -7.52
C ILE A 16 -19.21 4.70 -6.79
N SER A 17 -19.18 5.12 -5.52
CA SER A 17 -18.03 4.91 -4.66
C SER A 17 -18.09 3.49 -4.10
N GLN A 18 -17.75 2.51 -4.94
CA GLN A 18 -17.53 1.12 -4.55
C GLN A 18 -16.21 0.64 -5.13
N SER A 19 -15.13 0.72 -4.36
CA SER A 19 -13.92 -0.09 -4.56
C SER A 19 -12.88 0.12 -3.45
N ALA A 20 -13.30 0.14 -2.18
CA ALA A 20 -12.33 -0.05 -1.08
C ALA A 20 -12.06 -1.55 -0.82
N SER A 21 -12.92 -2.46 -1.29
CA SER A 21 -12.86 -3.90 -1.01
C SER A 21 -12.33 -4.77 -2.16
N ALA A 22 -11.94 -4.19 -3.29
CA ALA A 22 -11.47 -4.94 -4.45
C ALA A 22 -9.94 -5.09 -4.51
N CYS A 23 -9.20 -4.18 -3.87
CA CYS A 23 -7.75 -4.23 -3.89
C CYS A 23 -7.19 -4.91 -2.66
N SER A 24 -7.21 -6.23 -2.71
CA SER A 24 -6.44 -7.06 -1.82
C SER A 24 -5.95 -8.32 -2.56
N PRO A 25 -4.64 -8.62 -2.54
CA PRO A 25 -3.60 -7.83 -1.88
C PRO A 25 -3.20 -6.56 -2.65
N ALA A 26 -2.78 -5.53 -1.92
CA ALA A 26 -2.09 -4.37 -2.51
C ALA A 26 -0.59 -4.65 -2.54
N GLU A 27 0.10 -4.23 -3.60
CA GLU A 27 1.48 -4.65 -3.86
C GLU A 27 2.36 -3.51 -4.38
N ALA A 28 3.64 -3.59 -4.05
CA ALA A 28 4.68 -2.73 -4.61
C ALA A 28 6.03 -3.42 -4.63
N GLN A 29 6.84 -3.14 -5.66
CA GLN A 29 8.26 -3.51 -5.69
C GLN A 29 9.09 -2.39 -5.08
N PHE A 30 10.12 -2.74 -4.31
CA PHE A 30 10.95 -1.74 -3.66
C PHE A 30 12.40 -2.16 -3.47
N ILE A 31 13.26 -1.16 -3.22
CA ILE A 31 14.62 -1.31 -2.72
C ILE A 31 14.82 -0.22 -1.66
N ALA A 32 15.13 -0.61 -0.42
CA ALA A 32 15.22 0.30 0.72
C ALA A 32 16.23 -0.18 1.76
N LYS A 33 16.42 0.62 2.82
CA LYS A 33 17.21 0.26 4.00
C LYS A 33 16.33 -0.22 5.13
N VAL A 34 16.81 -1.16 5.93
CA VAL A 34 16.17 -1.55 7.18
C VAL A 34 16.44 -0.49 8.26
N SER A 35 15.41 0.11 8.83
CA SER A 35 15.50 1.15 9.86
C SER A 35 15.34 0.61 11.29
N ALA A 36 14.54 -0.45 11.45
CA ALA A 36 14.33 -1.14 12.71
C ALA A 36 14.04 -2.64 12.48
N VAL A 37 14.33 -3.45 13.50
CA VAL A 37 14.09 -4.90 13.49
C VAL A 37 13.44 -5.30 14.80
N HIS A 38 12.40 -6.12 14.73
CA HIS A 38 11.76 -6.75 15.87
C HIS A 38 11.69 -8.27 15.62
N ALA A 39 12.51 -9.02 16.36
CA ALA A 39 12.54 -10.48 16.30
C ALA A 39 11.71 -11.07 17.43
N GLY A 40 10.57 -11.66 17.08
CA GLY A 40 9.77 -12.49 17.99
C GLY A 40 10.19 -13.96 17.94
N PRO A 41 9.60 -14.80 18.81
CA PRO A 41 9.94 -16.24 18.88
C PRO A 41 9.55 -17.03 17.63
N THR A 42 8.56 -16.55 16.86
CA THR A 42 8.00 -17.26 15.69
C THR A 42 7.84 -16.37 14.45
N SER A 43 8.16 -15.08 14.54
CA SER A 43 7.97 -14.13 13.45
C SER A 43 8.95 -12.97 13.61
N CYS A 44 9.42 -12.47 12.47
CA CYS A 44 10.33 -11.34 12.41
C CYS A 44 9.73 -10.22 11.59
N TYR A 45 9.97 -9.02 12.07
CA TYR A 45 9.40 -7.80 11.51
C TYR A 45 10.50 -6.77 11.32
N ILE A 46 10.41 -6.03 10.23
CA ILE A 46 11.30 -4.91 9.93
C ILE A 46 10.49 -3.65 9.68
N ILE A 47 11.11 -2.50 9.88
CA ILE A 47 10.65 -1.23 9.32
C ILE A 47 11.70 -0.82 8.28
N ILE A 48 11.26 -0.27 7.16
CA ILE A 48 12.15 0.23 6.10
C ILE A 48 12.20 1.77 6.10
N SER A 49 13.32 2.31 5.64
CA SER A 49 13.54 3.74 5.39
C SER A 49 14.39 3.91 4.13
N ASP A 50 14.63 5.16 3.74
CA ASP A 50 15.59 5.51 2.67
C ASP A 50 15.34 4.71 1.38
N ILE A 51 14.08 4.75 0.93
CA ILE A 51 13.65 4.02 -0.25
C ILE A 51 14.39 4.57 -1.48
N SER A 52 15.21 3.73 -2.10
CA SER A 52 15.96 4.04 -3.31
C SER A 52 15.13 3.82 -4.58
N GLN A 53 14.25 2.81 -4.56
CA GLN A 53 13.28 2.54 -5.62
C GLN A 53 11.95 2.07 -5.03
N TYR A 54 10.85 2.53 -5.62
CA TYR A 54 9.51 2.12 -5.28
C TYR A 54 8.64 2.12 -6.54
N ASN A 55 7.99 1.00 -6.82
CA ASN A 55 7.12 0.83 -7.98
C ASN A 55 5.81 0.20 -7.54
N GLU A 56 4.78 1.03 -7.49
CA GLU A 56 3.43 0.64 -7.09
C GLU A 56 2.77 -0.21 -8.17
N SER A 57 1.99 -1.22 -7.76
CA SER A 57 1.15 -1.95 -8.70
C SER A 57 0.10 -1.01 -9.31
N GLY A 58 -0.04 -1.02 -10.63
CA GLY A 58 -1.05 -0.23 -11.34
C GLY A 58 -2.48 -0.75 -11.14
N VAL A 59 -2.65 -1.94 -10.54
CA VAL A 59 -3.96 -2.52 -10.24
C VAL A 59 -4.32 -2.25 -8.78
N CYS A 60 -3.44 -2.62 -7.85
CA CYS A 60 -3.63 -2.45 -6.41
C CYS A 60 -2.39 -1.86 -5.77
N ALA A 61 -2.29 -0.53 -5.86
CA ALA A 61 -1.15 0.22 -5.36
C ALA A 61 -1.05 0.15 -3.83
N LEU A 62 0.13 -0.19 -3.34
CA LEU A 62 0.52 -0.03 -1.94
C LEU A 62 1.38 1.23 -1.83
N ASN A 63 0.93 2.28 -1.15
CA ASN A 63 1.70 3.53 -1.07
C ASN A 63 2.99 3.34 -0.26
N SER A 64 4.06 4.01 -0.70
CA SER A 64 5.34 4.01 0.00
C SER A 64 5.25 4.47 1.46
N SER A 65 4.38 5.44 1.77
CA SER A 65 4.14 5.90 3.15
C SER A 65 3.62 4.79 4.06
N ASP A 66 2.78 3.89 3.52
CA ASP A 66 2.26 2.74 4.26
C ASP A 66 3.38 1.73 4.52
N ALA A 67 4.27 1.53 3.54
CA ALA A 67 5.43 0.66 3.68
C ALA A 67 6.46 1.15 4.71
N THR A 68 6.71 2.46 4.82
CA THR A 68 7.69 3.01 5.77
C THR A 68 7.16 3.16 7.19
N SER A 69 5.84 3.22 7.38
CA SER A 69 5.22 3.51 8.68
C SER A 69 4.80 2.26 9.45
N ASN A 70 4.78 1.09 8.80
CA ASN A 70 4.27 -0.15 9.35
C ASN A 70 5.36 -1.23 9.45
N TRP A 71 5.12 -2.19 10.36
CA TRP A 71 5.97 -3.36 10.49
C TRP A 71 5.72 -4.34 9.35
N ILE A 72 6.78 -4.71 8.64
CA ILE A 72 6.77 -5.67 7.54
C ILE A 72 7.22 -7.01 8.06
N LYS A 73 6.36 -8.03 7.96
CA LYS A 73 6.72 -9.41 8.30
C LYS A 73 7.72 -9.95 7.27
N VAL A 74 8.79 -10.55 7.76
CA VAL A 74 9.82 -11.20 6.96
C VAL A 74 9.99 -12.65 7.39
N ASN A 75 10.29 -13.52 6.42
CA ASN A 75 10.50 -14.94 6.67
C ASN A 75 11.84 -15.22 7.38
N ASN A 76 12.79 -14.29 7.30
CA ASN A 76 14.13 -14.45 7.86
C ASN A 76 14.45 -13.34 8.88
N CYS A 77 14.87 -13.74 10.07
CA CYS A 77 15.30 -12.85 11.15
C CYS A 77 16.75 -12.36 11.04
N SER A 78 17.41 -12.60 9.91
CA SER A 78 18.82 -12.23 9.70
C SER A 78 19.03 -10.75 9.40
N TYR A 79 17.97 -10.02 9.06
CA TYR A 79 18.04 -8.59 8.78
C TYR A 79 18.50 -7.81 10.02
N LYS A 80 19.33 -6.80 9.79
CA LYS A 80 19.81 -5.85 10.77
C LYS A 80 19.53 -4.43 10.29
N LYS A 81 19.47 -3.50 11.22
CA LYS A 81 19.38 -2.08 10.91
C LYS A 81 20.56 -1.66 10.02
N GLY A 82 20.26 -1.00 8.90
CA GLY A 82 21.22 -0.54 7.90
C GLY A 82 21.42 -1.50 6.72
N ASP A 83 20.89 -2.72 6.80
CA ASP A 83 20.92 -3.66 5.68
C ASP A 83 20.07 -3.15 4.52
N ASP A 84 20.50 -3.48 3.30
CA ASP A 84 19.67 -3.31 2.11
C ASP A 84 18.63 -4.43 2.04
N VAL A 85 17.40 -4.08 1.69
CA VAL A 85 16.30 -5.00 1.49
C VAL A 85 15.55 -4.61 0.22
N SER A 86 15.18 -5.63 -0.55
CA SER A 86 14.44 -5.46 -1.79
C SER A 86 13.50 -6.64 -2.01
N GLY A 87 12.41 -6.41 -2.70
CA GLY A 87 11.45 -7.47 -3.05
C GLY A 87 10.07 -6.91 -3.34
N TYR A 88 9.07 -7.76 -3.16
CA TYR A 88 7.67 -7.42 -3.29
C TYR A 88 7.07 -7.25 -1.90
N LEU A 89 6.54 -6.05 -1.63
CA LEU A 89 5.68 -5.82 -0.49
C LEU A 89 4.26 -6.18 -0.85
N VAL A 90 3.63 -6.97 0.01
CA VAL A 90 2.25 -7.42 -0.13
C VAL A 90 1.48 -6.99 1.12
N GLN A 91 0.37 -6.32 0.93
CA GLN A 91 -0.58 -5.97 1.99
C GLN A 91 -1.83 -6.82 1.88
N ASP A 92 -2.13 -7.59 2.92
CA ASP A 92 -3.35 -8.41 2.98
C ASP A 92 -4.62 -7.57 3.23
N ALA A 93 -5.79 -8.22 3.19
CA ALA A 93 -7.09 -7.57 3.40
C ALA A 93 -7.27 -6.99 4.82
N LEU A 94 -6.42 -7.39 5.76
CA LEU A 94 -6.40 -6.91 7.14
C LEU A 94 -5.40 -5.76 7.34
N GLY A 95 -4.66 -5.39 6.29
CA GLY A 95 -3.67 -4.32 6.32
C GLY A 95 -2.26 -4.78 6.76
N ASN A 96 -2.04 -6.09 6.96
CA ASN A 96 -0.73 -6.59 7.36
C ASN A 96 0.23 -6.60 6.17
N LEU A 97 1.46 -6.13 6.41
CA LEU A 97 2.53 -6.14 5.41
C LEU A 97 3.41 -7.37 5.55
N SER A 98 3.76 -7.97 4.42
CA SER A 98 4.75 -9.03 4.32
C SER A 98 5.64 -8.85 3.11
N LEU A 99 6.88 -9.30 3.25
CA LEU A 99 7.82 -9.46 2.15
C LEU A 99 7.60 -10.85 1.52
N ASP A 100 7.27 -10.86 0.22
CA ASP A 100 7.20 -12.07 -0.60
C ASP A 100 8.56 -12.36 -1.28
#